data_AF-A0A2R4M3Q3-F1
#
_entry.id   AF-A0A2R4M3Q3-F1
#
_cell.length_a   1.000
_cell.length_b   1.000
_cell.length_c   1.000
_cell.angle_alpha   90.00
_cell.angle_beta   90.00
_cell.angle_gamma   90.00
#
_symmetry.space_group_name_H-M   'P 1'
#
loop_
_entity.id
_entity.type
_entity.pdbx_description
1 polymer ?
#
loop_
_entity_poly.entity_id
_entity_poly.type
_entity_poly.pdbx_seq_one_letter_code
_entity_poly.pdbx_strand_id
1 'polypeptide(L)'
;MNMETTPNVIAPPAPRQVSDTGLSPVMMRDIVLKTMFRTNLEQVSRLASALALPVSVTQILVDTAREQGLIEATGTLHAGAGSEMGFRLSDTGKARALDALSQSEYYGAMPIPLEVYAAQVKRQSVRNMKVTRDALLGAMGHLILPPMLLDQLGPAVGAGRSILMYGPPGNGKSSISNGIRDALGDLIYVPRAIEYNGSVITVYDPLMHVKREEAEDDATSLRRTANRFDRRYVRCERPSVITGGELSLDMLDLVYNPTARTYQAPLQLKSTGGIFIVDDLGRQEEPPQKLVNRWIVPLEENKDILALQSGEKFEVPFDTLVIFSTNFHPNKIFDTAALRRIFYKIKIDGPDQAGFLKIFAMVARKKKMPLDEASLLYLLKNKYPTIDNIYANYQPTFLIDQIISICEFEGIPYQMTPDLIDRAWANMFVEESDFAH
;
A
#
# COMPACT_ATOMS: atom_id res chain seq x y z
N MET A 1 7.05 -9.35 22.71
CA MET A 1 7.78 -8.14 23.12
C MET A 1 7.40 -7.05 22.14
N ASN A 2 6.56 -6.11 22.57
CA ASN A 2 6.14 -4.98 21.74
C ASN A 2 7.35 -4.06 21.59
N MET A 3 8.05 -4.14 20.45
CA MET A 3 8.94 -3.06 20.04
C MET A 3 8.05 -1.85 19.76
N GLU A 4 7.99 -0.93 20.72
CA GLU A 4 7.63 0.45 20.42
C GLU A 4 8.66 0.97 19.42
N THR A 5 8.33 0.89 18.13
CA THR A 5 9.07 1.57 17.07
C THR A 5 8.92 3.07 17.31
N THR A 6 9.90 3.66 17.99
CA THR A 6 10.08 5.11 18.07
C THR A 6 9.94 5.72 16.68
N PRO A 7 9.07 6.74 16.47
CA PRO A 7 8.72 7.20 15.15
C PRO A 7 9.91 7.96 14.55
N ASN A 8 10.57 7.35 13.57
CA ASN A 8 11.55 8.05 12.74
C ASN A 8 10.84 9.04 11.78
N VAL A 9 9.51 9.10 11.82
CA VAL A 9 8.65 9.94 11.00
C VAL A 9 8.14 11.13 11.80
N ILE A 10 8.54 12.33 11.38
CA ILE A 10 8.10 13.60 11.97
C ILE A 10 6.64 13.85 11.59
N ALA A 11 5.79 14.04 12.60
CA ALA A 11 4.37 14.29 12.40
C ALA A 11 4.11 15.66 11.75
N PRO A 12 3.11 15.78 10.85
CA PRO A 12 2.76 17.05 10.25
C PRO A 12 2.19 18.00 11.32
N PRO A 13 2.67 19.25 11.40
CA PRO A 13 2.20 20.20 12.41
C PRO A 13 0.75 20.60 12.15
N ALA A 14 -0.09 20.59 13.18
CA ALA A 14 -1.46 21.07 13.07
C ALA A 14 -1.52 22.58 12.77
N PRO A 15 -2.40 23.04 11.87
CA PRO A 15 -2.54 24.46 11.54
C PRO A 15 -3.03 25.24 12.76
N ARG A 16 -2.38 26.36 13.11
CA ARG A 16 -2.77 27.22 14.24
C ARG A 16 -3.59 28.41 13.79
N GLN A 17 -3.39 28.85 12.56
CA GLN A 17 -4.09 29.93 11.89
C GLN A 17 -4.71 29.43 10.59
N VAL A 18 -5.69 30.18 10.07
CA VAL A 18 -6.34 29.86 8.78
C VAL A 18 -5.33 29.84 7.62
N SER A 19 -4.34 30.74 7.64
CA SER A 19 -3.25 30.79 6.65
C SER A 19 -2.35 29.56 6.65
N ASP A 20 -2.19 28.89 7.80
CA ASP A 20 -1.34 27.70 7.93
C ASP A 20 -1.91 26.50 7.15
N THR A 21 -3.19 26.54 6.77
CA THR A 21 -3.80 25.51 5.93
C THR A 21 -3.21 25.50 4.52
N GLY A 22 -2.71 26.65 4.04
CA GLY A 22 -2.24 26.89 2.68
C GLY A 22 -3.35 26.91 1.62
N LEU A 23 -4.63 26.90 2.02
CA LEU A 23 -5.77 26.89 1.11
C LEU A 23 -6.30 28.31 0.85
N SER A 24 -6.97 28.49 -0.30
CA SER A 24 -7.64 29.75 -0.58
C SER A 24 -8.83 29.97 0.37
N PRO A 25 -9.09 31.22 0.84
CA PRO A 25 -10.24 31.53 1.68
C PRO A 25 -11.58 31.12 1.06
N VAL A 26 -11.69 31.22 -0.27
CA VAL A 26 -12.88 30.83 -1.04
C VAL A 26 -13.14 29.33 -0.92
N MET A 27 -12.11 28.49 -1.15
CA MET A 27 -12.26 27.04 -1.02
C MET A 27 -12.61 26.63 0.41
N MET A 28 -11.93 27.21 1.41
CA MET A 28 -12.21 26.90 2.82
C MET A 28 -13.65 27.24 3.20
N ARG A 29 -14.13 28.44 2.85
CA ARG A 29 -15.51 28.85 3.08
C ARG A 29 -16.47 27.88 2.39
N ASP A 30 -16.25 27.58 1.12
CA ASP A 30 -17.15 26.73 0.36
C ASP A 30 -17.18 25.30 0.94
N ILE A 31 -16.04 24.73 1.38
CA ILE A 31 -16.02 23.43 2.07
C ILE A 31 -16.76 23.49 3.41
N VAL A 32 -16.63 24.56 4.19
CA VAL A 32 -17.38 24.76 5.45
C VAL A 32 -18.89 24.72 5.18
N LEU A 33 -19.36 25.54 4.24
CA LEU A 33 -20.79 25.63 3.91
C LEU A 33 -21.32 24.30 3.37
N LYS A 34 -20.58 23.65 2.45
CA LYS A 34 -20.93 22.31 1.93
C LYS A 34 -21.01 21.26 3.03
N THR A 35 -20.09 21.30 3.98
CA THR A 35 -20.06 20.36 5.11
C THR A 35 -21.26 20.55 6.01
N MET A 36 -21.56 21.79 6.42
CA MET A 36 -22.76 22.10 7.21
C MET A 36 -24.03 21.69 6.46
N PHE A 37 -24.13 21.97 5.16
CA PHE A 37 -25.28 21.63 4.33
C PHE A 37 -25.53 20.12 4.22
N ARG A 38 -24.47 19.32 4.04
CA ARG A 38 -24.60 17.86 3.88
C ARG A 38 -24.79 17.11 5.20
N THR A 39 -24.24 17.63 6.29
CA THR A 39 -24.17 16.91 7.58
C THR A 39 -25.11 17.47 8.65
N ASN A 40 -25.70 18.65 8.43
CA ASN A 40 -26.51 19.38 9.42
C ASN A 40 -25.79 19.61 10.75
N LEU A 41 -24.45 19.72 10.74
CA LEU A 41 -23.66 19.99 11.93
C LEU A 41 -23.78 21.47 12.33
N GLU A 42 -24.29 21.73 13.53
CA GLU A 42 -24.49 23.08 14.06
C GLU A 42 -23.42 23.52 15.07
N GLN A 43 -22.75 22.57 15.71
CA GLN A 43 -21.71 22.84 16.72
C GLN A 43 -20.33 22.94 16.08
N VAL A 44 -19.55 23.95 16.47
CA VAL A 44 -18.21 24.22 15.92
C VAL A 44 -17.26 23.07 16.24
N SER A 45 -17.35 22.45 17.41
CA SER A 45 -16.56 21.29 17.83
C SER A 45 -16.77 20.06 16.91
N ARG A 46 -18.03 19.80 16.53
CA ARG A 46 -18.41 18.73 15.60
C ARG A 46 -17.99 19.06 14.18
N LEU A 47 -18.23 20.30 13.75
CA LEU A 47 -17.81 20.78 12.44
C LEU A 47 -16.28 20.73 12.29
N ALA A 48 -15.52 21.13 13.30
CA ALA A 48 -14.06 21.06 13.32
C ALA A 48 -13.56 19.62 13.14
N SER A 49 -14.23 18.66 13.78
CA SER A 49 -13.92 17.23 13.62
C SER A 49 -14.20 16.73 12.20
N ALA A 50 -15.32 17.15 11.59
CA ALA A 50 -15.65 16.82 10.20
C ALA A 50 -14.69 17.46 9.19
N LEU A 51 -14.28 18.71 9.44
CA LEU A 51 -13.32 19.46 8.63
C LEU A 51 -11.86 19.05 8.87
N ALA A 52 -11.60 18.21 9.87
CA ALA A 52 -10.27 17.82 10.31
C ALA A 52 -9.36 19.02 10.66
N LEU A 53 -9.94 20.07 11.22
CA LEU A 53 -9.25 21.28 11.67
C LEU A 53 -9.33 21.44 13.20
N PRO A 54 -8.42 22.21 13.83
CA PRO A 54 -8.58 22.63 15.20
C PRO A 54 -9.80 23.54 15.38
N VAL A 55 -10.48 23.39 16.53
CA VAL A 55 -11.71 24.16 16.85
C VAL A 55 -11.48 25.67 16.73
N SER A 56 -10.32 26.18 17.15
CA SER A 56 -9.98 27.60 17.04
C SER A 56 -9.92 28.10 15.59
N VAL A 57 -9.39 27.29 14.67
CA VAL A 57 -9.33 27.63 13.24
C VAL A 57 -10.71 27.55 12.62
N THR A 58 -11.49 26.52 12.97
CA THR A 58 -12.88 26.38 12.51
C THR A 58 -13.77 27.53 12.99
N GLN A 59 -13.59 28.00 14.22
CA GLN A 59 -14.32 29.13 14.77
C GLN A 59 -14.12 30.40 13.92
N ILE A 60 -12.86 30.70 13.54
CA ILE A 60 -12.55 31.85 12.68
C ILE A 60 -13.26 31.74 11.32
N LEU A 61 -13.31 30.54 10.73
CA LEU A 61 -14.02 30.32 9.46
C LEU A 61 -15.54 30.52 9.60
N VAL A 62 -16.12 30.05 10.71
CA VAL A 62 -17.55 30.24 11.02
C VAL A 62 -17.86 31.71 11.25
N ASP A 63 -17.04 32.44 12.01
CA ASP A 63 -17.24 33.87 12.25
C ASP A 63 -17.09 34.69 10.97
N THR A 64 -16.10 34.38 10.13
CA THR A 64 -15.96 34.99 8.80
C THR A 64 -17.20 34.78 7.93
N ALA A 65 -17.73 33.55 7.91
CA ALA A 65 -18.94 33.24 7.14
C ALA A 65 -20.19 33.89 7.75
N ARG A 66 -20.23 34.10 9.07
CA ARG A 66 -21.31 34.86 9.75
C ARG A 66 -21.26 36.34 9.38
N GLU A 67 -20.08 36.96 9.37
CA GLU A 67 -19.89 38.35 8.93
C GLU A 67 -20.31 38.55 7.46
N GLN A 68 -20.14 37.52 6.63
CA GLN A 68 -20.61 37.49 5.24
C GLN A 68 -22.11 37.21 5.09
N GLY A 69 -22.85 36.99 6.19
CA GLY A 69 -24.29 36.68 6.17
C GLY A 69 -24.63 35.28 5.65
N LEU A 70 -23.65 34.37 5.61
CA LEU A 70 -23.81 32.99 5.13
C LEU A 70 -24.18 32.01 6.25
N ILE A 71 -23.83 32.36 7.49
CA ILE A 71 -24.12 31.58 8.70
C ILE A 71 -24.84 32.50 9.71
N GLU A 72 -25.77 31.93 10.46
CA GLU A 72 -26.50 32.59 11.55
C GLU A 72 -26.32 31.81 12.85
N ALA A 73 -26.24 32.51 13.97
CA ALA A 73 -26.26 31.90 15.30
C ALA A 73 -27.70 31.54 15.70
N THR A 74 -27.91 30.33 16.21
CA THR A 74 -29.24 29.84 16.64
C THR A 74 -29.51 30.05 18.14
N GLY A 75 -28.53 30.60 18.87
CA GLY A 75 -28.57 30.76 20.34
C GLY A 75 -28.37 29.43 21.08
N THR A 76 -28.37 29.47 22.42
CA THR A 76 -28.21 28.28 23.28
C THR A 76 -29.56 27.67 23.71
N LEU A 77 -30.62 27.91 22.94
CA LEU A 77 -32.03 27.84 23.40
C LEU A 77 -32.62 26.42 23.58
N HIS A 78 -31.84 25.34 23.46
CA HIS A 78 -32.33 23.99 23.70
C HIS A 78 -31.94 23.52 25.10
N ALA A 79 -32.94 23.28 25.97
CA ALA A 79 -32.75 22.64 27.25
C ALA A 79 -32.17 21.22 27.03
N GLY A 80 -30.86 21.07 27.22
CA GLY A 80 -30.10 19.83 26.97
C GLY A 80 -28.99 19.96 25.92
N ALA A 81 -28.90 21.06 25.17
CA ALA A 81 -27.74 21.37 24.36
C ALA A 81 -26.59 21.82 25.27
N GLY A 82 -25.38 21.29 25.05
CA GLY A 82 -24.19 21.69 25.80
C GLY A 82 -23.93 23.20 25.74
N SER A 83 -22.97 23.67 26.54
CA SER A 83 -22.58 25.09 26.65
C SER A 83 -22.10 25.76 25.34
N GLU A 84 -22.12 25.05 24.20
CA GLU A 84 -21.62 25.52 22.91
C GLU A 84 -22.74 26.13 22.06
N MET A 85 -22.48 27.32 21.50
CA MET A 85 -23.43 28.04 20.64
C MET A 85 -23.63 27.29 19.31
N GLY A 86 -24.90 27.14 18.90
CA GLY A 86 -25.25 26.56 17.60
C GLY A 86 -25.18 27.57 16.46
N PHE A 87 -24.83 27.07 15.28
CA PHE A 87 -24.76 27.82 14.02
C PHE A 87 -25.49 27.07 12.92
N ARG A 88 -26.21 27.79 12.06
CA ARG A 88 -26.87 27.23 10.88
C ARG A 88 -26.59 28.05 9.64
N LEU A 89 -26.78 27.47 8.46
CA LEU A 89 -26.74 28.21 7.21
C LEU A 89 -27.94 29.16 7.11
N SER A 90 -27.67 30.42 6.75
CA SER A 90 -28.70 31.34 6.26
C SER A 90 -29.21 30.85 4.89
N ASP A 91 -30.28 31.46 4.37
CA ASP A 91 -30.75 31.12 3.02
C ASP A 91 -29.72 31.49 1.95
N THR A 92 -28.98 32.59 2.14
CA THR A 92 -27.82 32.94 1.29
C THR A 92 -26.70 31.91 1.41
N GLY A 93 -26.43 31.41 2.62
CA GLY A 93 -25.47 30.34 2.88
C GLY A 93 -25.84 29.03 2.19
N LYS A 94 -27.11 28.62 2.24
CA LYS A 94 -27.63 27.44 1.53
C LYS A 94 -27.50 27.60 0.03
N ALA A 95 -27.87 28.76 -0.52
CA ALA A 95 -27.71 29.04 -1.94
C ALA A 95 -26.24 28.95 -2.38
N ARG A 96 -25.32 29.51 -1.60
CA ARG A 96 -23.88 29.40 -1.88
C ARG A 96 -23.35 27.97 -1.75
N ALA A 97 -23.84 27.20 -0.77
CA ALA A 97 -23.45 25.80 -0.61
C ALA A 97 -23.87 24.96 -1.82
N LEU A 98 -25.08 25.17 -2.35
CA LEU A 98 -25.59 24.51 -3.55
C LEU A 98 -24.79 24.88 -4.80
N ASP A 99 -24.46 26.17 -4.96
CA ASP A 99 -23.58 26.64 -6.04
C ASP A 99 -22.19 25.99 -5.95
N ALA A 100 -21.59 25.94 -4.77
CA ALA A 100 -20.31 25.28 -4.55
C ALA A 100 -20.36 23.75 -4.78
N LEU A 101 -21.47 23.09 -4.42
CA LEU A 101 -21.69 21.66 -4.70
C LEU A 101 -21.78 21.41 -6.21
N SER A 102 -22.32 22.36 -6.97
CA SER A 102 -22.30 22.31 -8.42
C SER A 102 -20.89 22.47 -9.01
N GLN A 103 -19.87 22.86 -8.25
CA GLN A 103 -18.50 22.90 -8.76
C GLN A 103 -17.73 21.65 -8.34
N SER A 104 -17.92 21.23 -7.08
CA SER A 104 -17.36 20.00 -6.56
C SER A 104 -18.19 19.49 -5.39
N GLU A 105 -18.55 18.20 -5.42
CA GLU A 105 -19.27 17.56 -4.33
C GLU A 105 -18.39 17.28 -3.12
N TYR A 106 -17.08 17.56 -3.15
CA TYR A 106 -16.20 17.34 -2.01
C TYR A 106 -16.61 18.19 -0.79
N TYR A 107 -16.79 17.55 0.37
CA TYR A 107 -17.05 18.18 1.67
C TYR A 107 -16.37 17.38 2.79
N GLY A 108 -16.34 17.93 4.01
CA GLY A 108 -15.67 17.32 5.15
C GLY A 108 -14.21 17.79 5.25
N ALA A 109 -13.28 16.85 5.40
CA ALA A 109 -11.89 17.16 5.76
C ALA A 109 -11.26 18.15 4.78
N MET A 110 -10.64 19.22 5.29
CA MET A 110 -9.93 20.17 4.43
C MET A 110 -8.79 19.46 3.68
N PRO A 111 -8.64 19.67 2.37
CA PRO A 111 -7.54 19.09 1.62
C PRO A 111 -6.21 19.74 2.03
N ILE A 112 -5.11 19.09 1.67
CA ILE A 112 -3.77 19.60 1.90
C ILE A 112 -3.17 20.05 0.55
N PRO A 113 -2.64 21.27 0.42
CA PRO A 113 -1.98 21.68 -0.80
C PRO A 113 -0.87 20.70 -1.19
N LEU A 114 -0.76 20.37 -2.48
CA LEU A 114 0.19 19.38 -2.98
C LEU A 114 1.63 19.65 -2.53
N GLU A 115 2.06 20.91 -2.52
CA GLU A 115 3.40 21.31 -2.09
C GLU A 115 3.67 21.00 -0.60
N VAL A 116 2.66 21.19 0.25
CA VAL A 116 2.71 20.86 1.68
C VAL A 116 2.80 19.34 1.86
N TYR A 117 2.04 18.59 1.07
CA TYR A 117 2.14 17.13 1.08
C TYR A 117 3.52 16.66 0.61
N ALA A 118 4.08 17.24 -0.45
CA ALA A 118 5.42 16.93 -0.94
C ALA A 118 6.51 17.15 0.13
N ALA A 119 6.38 18.20 0.95
CA ALA A 119 7.26 18.41 2.09
C ALA A 119 7.11 17.31 3.17
N GLN A 120 5.88 16.86 3.43
CA GLN A 120 5.65 15.76 4.37
C GLN A 120 6.20 14.43 3.85
N VAL A 121 6.07 14.14 2.55
CA VAL A 121 6.66 12.94 1.92
C VAL A 121 8.16 12.88 2.16
N LYS A 122 8.89 13.99 1.99
CA LYS A 122 10.34 14.05 2.26
C LYS A 122 10.70 13.71 3.71
N ARG A 123 9.86 14.10 4.69
CA ARG A 123 10.08 13.81 6.12
C ARG A 123 9.85 12.35 6.49
N GLN A 124 9.01 11.65 5.72
CA GLN A 124 8.62 10.27 5.97
C GLN A 124 9.09 9.29 4.89
N SER A 125 10.05 9.71 4.08
CA SER A 125 10.45 9.00 2.86
C SER A 125 10.89 7.58 3.13
N VAL A 126 10.48 6.65 2.25
CA VAL A 126 10.89 5.24 2.30
C VAL A 126 12.42 5.08 2.20
N ARG A 127 13.11 6.07 1.62
CA ARG A 127 14.58 6.07 1.44
C ARG A 127 15.35 6.42 2.71
N ASN A 128 14.69 7.04 3.66
CA ASN A 128 15.30 7.35 4.96
C ASN A 128 15.20 6.15 5.92
N MET A 129 14.58 5.05 5.48
CA MET A 129 14.42 3.87 6.30
C MET A 129 15.72 3.09 6.42
N LYS A 130 16.10 2.81 7.66
CA LYS A 130 17.21 1.92 7.98
C LYS A 130 16.67 0.51 8.13
N VAL A 131 16.50 -0.19 7.03
CA VAL A 131 16.17 -1.62 7.06
C VAL A 131 17.44 -2.40 7.42
N THR A 132 17.44 -3.03 8.59
CA THR A 132 18.56 -3.85 9.06
C THR A 132 18.46 -5.27 8.55
N ARG A 133 19.60 -5.97 8.49
CA ARG A 133 19.64 -7.40 8.15
C ARG A 133 18.75 -8.23 9.07
N ASP A 134 18.74 -7.90 10.36
CA ASP A 134 17.93 -8.61 11.36
C ASP A 134 16.42 -8.38 11.16
N ALA A 135 16.01 -7.18 10.75
CA ALA A 135 14.62 -6.89 10.42
C ALA A 135 14.16 -7.71 9.20
N LEU A 136 14.98 -7.79 8.15
CA LEU A 136 14.70 -8.62 6.98
C LEU A 136 14.67 -10.12 7.32
N LEU A 137 15.64 -10.60 8.10
CA LEU A 137 15.68 -11.99 8.57
C LEU A 137 14.48 -12.33 9.44
N GLY A 138 14.03 -11.41 10.30
CA GLY A 138 12.84 -11.59 11.12
C GLY A 138 11.57 -11.69 10.28
N ALA A 139 11.36 -10.76 9.36
CA ALA A 139 10.19 -10.74 8.47
C ALA A 139 10.16 -11.96 7.53
N MET A 140 11.33 -12.40 7.08
CA MET A 140 11.49 -13.54 6.16
C MET A 140 11.84 -14.85 6.88
N GLY A 141 11.72 -14.93 8.21
CA GLY A 141 12.22 -16.08 9.00
C GLY A 141 11.53 -17.42 8.70
N HIS A 142 10.40 -17.38 8.02
CA HIS A 142 9.67 -18.54 7.53
C HIS A 142 10.14 -19.02 6.14
N LEU A 143 11.02 -18.25 5.47
CA LEU A 143 11.56 -18.55 4.14
C LEU A 143 12.99 -19.07 4.25
N ILE A 144 13.30 -20.10 3.46
CA ILE A 144 14.67 -20.54 3.26
C ILE A 144 15.22 -19.77 2.07
N LEU A 145 16.10 -18.83 2.36
CA LEU A 145 16.71 -17.96 1.37
C LEU A 145 18.19 -18.32 1.19
N PRO A 146 18.72 -18.28 -0.04
CA PRO A 146 20.16 -18.33 -0.26
C PRO A 146 20.86 -17.22 0.53
N PRO A 147 21.98 -17.47 1.22
CA PRO A 147 22.66 -16.45 2.04
C PRO A 147 22.98 -15.16 1.27
N MET A 148 23.41 -15.29 0.00
CA MET A 148 23.72 -14.16 -0.88
C MET A 148 22.51 -13.32 -1.28
N LEU A 149 21.29 -13.87 -1.22
CA LEU A 149 20.08 -13.15 -1.60
C LEU A 149 19.79 -12.01 -0.62
N LEU A 150 20.00 -12.23 0.68
CA LEU A 150 19.84 -11.19 1.69
C LEU A 150 20.86 -10.07 1.52
N ASP A 151 22.08 -10.41 1.10
CA ASP A 151 23.15 -9.44 0.86
C ASP A 151 22.85 -8.56 -0.38
N GLN A 152 22.00 -9.03 -1.30
CA GLN A 152 21.49 -8.24 -2.43
C GLN A 152 20.23 -7.44 -2.08
N LEU A 153 19.31 -8.05 -1.32
CA LEU A 153 18.04 -7.42 -0.94
C LEU A 153 18.22 -6.29 0.07
N GLY A 154 19.10 -6.47 1.07
CA GLY A 154 19.32 -5.47 2.12
C GLY A 154 19.66 -4.08 1.57
N PRO A 155 20.70 -3.94 0.72
CA PRO A 155 21.03 -2.67 0.08
C PRO A 155 19.92 -2.15 -0.83
N ALA A 156 19.18 -3.03 -1.50
CA ALA A 156 18.11 -2.64 -2.41
C ALA A 156 16.94 -1.97 -1.69
N VAL A 157 16.49 -2.60 -0.60
CA VAL A 157 15.42 -2.07 0.26
C VAL A 157 15.91 -0.81 0.99
N GLY A 158 17.11 -0.83 1.58
CA GLY A 158 17.66 0.32 2.29
C GLY A 158 17.92 1.55 1.41
N ALA A 159 18.18 1.37 0.12
CA ALA A 159 18.32 2.48 -0.82
C ALA A 159 16.97 3.06 -1.29
N GLY A 160 15.84 2.38 -1.02
CA GLY A 160 14.52 2.74 -1.53
C GLY A 160 14.49 2.92 -3.06
N ARG A 161 15.19 2.04 -3.78
CA ARG A 161 15.27 2.01 -5.25
C ARG A 161 14.59 0.78 -5.81
N SER A 162 14.24 0.84 -7.09
CA SER A 162 13.51 -0.22 -7.77
C SER A 162 14.23 -1.57 -7.80
N ILE A 163 13.44 -2.64 -7.67
CA ILE A 163 13.90 -4.03 -7.66
C ILE A 163 13.16 -4.79 -8.75
N LEU A 164 13.89 -5.53 -9.59
CA LEU A 164 13.35 -6.56 -10.47
C LEU A 164 13.79 -7.93 -9.97
N MET A 165 12.84 -8.72 -9.49
CA MET A 165 13.01 -10.13 -9.19
C MET A 165 12.63 -10.96 -10.41
N TYR A 166 13.53 -11.83 -10.86
CA TYR A 166 13.26 -12.69 -12.01
C TYR A 166 13.76 -14.11 -11.78
N GLY A 167 13.08 -15.08 -12.37
CA GLY A 167 13.47 -16.49 -12.30
C GLY A 167 12.27 -17.42 -12.42
N PRO A 168 12.47 -18.74 -12.35
CA PRO A 168 11.41 -19.71 -12.60
C PRO A 168 10.20 -19.52 -11.66
N PRO A 169 8.99 -19.92 -12.09
CA PRO A 169 7.80 -19.87 -11.25
C PRO A 169 7.95 -20.80 -10.03
N GLY A 170 7.24 -20.49 -8.95
CA GLY A 170 7.21 -21.34 -7.75
C GLY A 170 8.44 -21.27 -6.83
N ASN A 171 9.36 -20.33 -7.07
CA ASN A 171 10.56 -20.11 -6.22
C ASN A 171 10.40 -19.01 -5.16
N GLY A 172 9.18 -18.56 -4.88
CA GLY A 172 8.91 -17.68 -3.73
C GLY A 172 9.17 -16.19 -3.97
N LYS A 173 9.18 -15.71 -5.22
CA LYS A 173 9.26 -14.26 -5.54
C LYS A 173 8.19 -13.44 -4.81
N SER A 174 6.94 -13.91 -4.83
CA SER A 174 5.82 -13.27 -4.12
C SER A 174 5.95 -13.38 -2.59
N SER A 175 6.55 -14.46 -2.08
CA SER A 175 6.85 -14.58 -0.64
C SER A 175 7.94 -13.59 -0.21
N ILE A 176 8.95 -13.40 -1.05
CA ILE A 176 10.04 -12.44 -0.82
C ILE A 176 9.51 -11.01 -0.86
N SER A 177 8.69 -10.63 -1.84
CA SER A 177 8.11 -9.28 -1.92
C SER A 177 7.23 -8.97 -0.69
N ASN A 178 6.42 -9.92 -0.24
CA ASN A 178 5.64 -9.80 0.99
C ASN A 178 6.54 -9.70 2.23
N GLY A 179 7.63 -10.47 2.31
CA GLY A 179 8.60 -10.37 3.40
C GLY A 179 9.28 -8.99 3.45
N ILE A 180 9.57 -8.38 2.29
CA ILE A 180 10.10 -7.01 2.21
C ILE A 180 9.07 -6.00 2.72
N ARG A 181 7.81 -6.13 2.31
CA ARG A 181 6.70 -5.30 2.82
C ARG A 181 6.63 -5.37 4.34
N ASP A 182 6.67 -6.58 4.91
CA ASP A 182 6.56 -6.78 6.35
C ASP A 182 7.80 -6.24 7.10
N ALA A 183 8.98 -6.25 6.47
CA ALA A 183 10.22 -5.70 7.02
C ALA A 183 10.29 -4.17 7.02
N LEU A 184 9.57 -3.49 6.11
CA LEU A 184 9.52 -2.03 6.08
C LEU A 184 8.91 -1.52 7.39
N GLY A 185 7.74 -2.04 7.79
CA GLY A 185 7.04 -1.59 8.98
C GLY A 185 6.84 -0.06 9.00
N ASP A 186 6.71 0.51 10.21
CA ASP A 186 6.58 1.96 10.46
C ASP A 186 5.21 2.58 10.13
N LEU A 187 4.95 3.75 10.70
CA LEU A 187 3.70 4.49 10.56
C LEU A 187 3.94 5.83 9.86
N ILE A 188 3.10 6.14 8.87
CA ILE A 188 3.20 7.38 8.09
C ILE A 188 1.90 8.18 8.14
N TYR A 189 1.96 9.42 7.68
CA TYR A 189 0.82 10.33 7.62
C TYR A 189 0.35 10.46 6.16
N VAL A 190 -0.84 9.94 5.88
CA VAL A 190 -1.46 9.96 4.54
C VAL A 190 -2.57 11.01 4.51
N PRO A 191 -2.53 11.99 3.60
CA PRO A 191 -3.59 13.00 3.50
C PRO A 191 -4.91 12.34 3.10
N ARG A 192 -6.02 12.82 3.65
CA ARG A 192 -7.35 12.37 3.18
C ARG A 192 -7.56 12.75 1.72
N ALA A 193 -7.28 14.01 1.40
CA ALA A 193 -7.25 14.54 0.06
C ALA A 193 -6.15 15.61 -0.04
N ILE A 194 -5.68 15.81 -1.26
CA ILE A 194 -4.77 16.89 -1.62
C ILE A 194 -5.46 17.89 -2.56
N GLU A 195 -4.95 19.10 -2.59
CA GLU A 195 -5.43 20.18 -3.47
C GLU A 195 -4.32 20.54 -4.47
N TYR A 196 -4.75 20.75 -5.71
CA TYR A 196 -3.92 21.30 -6.78
C TYR A 196 -4.79 22.16 -7.70
N ASN A 197 -4.45 23.44 -7.84
CA ASN A 197 -5.17 24.43 -8.67
C ASN A 197 -6.69 24.41 -8.51
N GLY A 198 -7.15 24.37 -7.25
CA GLY A 198 -8.57 24.35 -6.88
C GLY A 198 -9.26 22.99 -7.07
N SER A 199 -8.58 22.02 -7.67
CA SER A 199 -9.08 20.65 -7.80
C SER A 199 -8.74 19.83 -6.56
N VAL A 200 -9.71 19.02 -6.10
CA VAL A 200 -9.50 18.10 -4.98
C VAL A 200 -9.22 16.69 -5.51
N ILE A 201 -8.12 16.10 -5.05
CA ILE A 201 -7.69 14.73 -5.38
C ILE A 201 -7.73 13.91 -4.09
N THR A 202 -8.59 12.90 -4.05
CA THR A 202 -8.70 11.98 -2.91
C THR A 202 -7.52 11.00 -2.91
N VAL A 203 -6.83 10.87 -1.77
CA VAL A 203 -5.63 10.03 -1.64
C VAL A 203 -5.88 8.87 -0.69
N TYR A 204 -6.45 9.16 0.50
CA TYR A 204 -6.77 8.11 1.46
C TYR A 204 -7.85 7.17 0.91
N ASP A 205 -7.61 5.89 1.10
CA ASP A 205 -8.42 4.77 0.62
C ASP A 205 -8.41 3.67 1.68
N PRO A 206 -9.52 3.39 2.36
CA PRO A 206 -9.58 2.38 3.43
C PRO A 206 -9.17 0.96 3.01
N LEU A 207 -9.25 0.63 1.71
CA LEU A 207 -8.83 -0.67 1.20
C LEU A 207 -7.31 -0.79 1.11
N MET A 208 -6.61 0.34 1.00
CA MET A 208 -5.15 0.41 0.80
C MET A 208 -4.40 0.92 2.02
N HIS A 209 -5.07 1.74 2.84
CA HIS A 209 -4.48 2.44 3.96
C HIS A 209 -5.05 1.91 5.27
N VAL A 210 -4.27 1.07 5.94
CA VAL A 210 -4.61 0.53 7.26
C VAL A 210 -4.40 1.62 8.31
N LYS A 211 -5.50 2.25 8.73
CA LYS A 211 -5.50 3.25 9.80
C LYS A 211 -5.02 2.63 11.11
N ARG A 212 -4.13 3.34 11.81
CA ARG A 212 -3.73 3.03 13.19
C ARG A 212 -4.16 4.19 14.08
N GLU A 213 -5.16 3.94 14.91
CA GLU A 213 -5.64 4.92 15.89
C GLU A 213 -4.60 5.06 16.99
N GLU A 214 -4.28 6.29 17.39
CA GLU A 214 -3.63 6.50 18.68
C GLU A 214 -4.66 6.20 19.76
N ALA A 215 -4.23 5.59 20.87
CA ALA A 215 -5.08 5.43 22.04
C ALA A 215 -5.74 6.78 22.34
N GLU A 216 -7.08 6.80 22.38
CA GLU A 216 -7.83 7.99 22.77
C GLU A 216 -7.30 8.47 24.12
N ASP A 217 -7.09 9.77 24.26
CA ASP A 217 -6.78 10.30 25.57
C ASP A 217 -7.92 10.02 26.52
N ASP A 218 -7.59 9.52 27.71
CA ASP A 218 -8.48 9.61 28.85
C ASP A 218 -8.95 11.05 29.03
N ALA A 219 -10.26 11.24 29.21
CA ALA A 219 -10.90 12.54 29.39
C ALA A 219 -10.33 13.35 30.58
N THR A 220 -9.59 12.70 31.48
CA THR A 220 -8.92 13.25 32.67
C THR A 220 -7.46 13.68 32.43
N SER A 221 -6.90 13.45 31.23
CA SER A 221 -5.52 13.84 30.91
C SER A 221 -5.39 15.37 30.79
N LEU A 222 -4.55 15.97 31.64
CA LEU A 222 -4.23 17.40 31.63
C LEU A 222 -3.55 17.87 30.32
N ARG A 223 -2.98 16.94 29.54
CA ARG A 223 -2.42 17.20 28.21
C ARG A 223 -3.28 16.50 27.16
N ARG A 224 -4.17 17.24 26.49
CA ARG A 224 -4.89 16.75 25.32
C ARG A 224 -3.90 16.53 24.16
N THR A 225 -3.69 15.27 23.82
CA THR A 225 -3.01 14.68 22.67
C THR A 225 -3.70 14.94 21.34
N ALA A 226 -4.96 15.42 21.36
CA ALA A 226 -5.75 15.81 20.18
C ALA A 226 -5.06 16.84 19.24
N ASN A 227 -3.95 17.44 19.65
CA ASN A 227 -3.11 18.36 18.87
C ASN A 227 -1.70 17.82 18.51
N ARG A 228 -1.45 16.50 18.58
CA ARG A 228 -0.13 15.95 18.25
C ARG A 228 0.27 16.15 16.78
N PHE A 229 -0.70 16.16 15.87
CA PHE A 229 -0.46 16.32 14.43
C PHE A 229 -1.70 16.83 13.70
N ASP A 230 -1.51 17.26 12.45
CA ASP A 230 -2.57 17.71 11.55
C ASP A 230 -3.56 16.58 11.19
N ARG A 231 -4.81 16.70 11.65
CA ARG A 231 -5.87 15.67 11.46
C ARG A 231 -6.38 15.56 10.03
N ARG A 232 -6.00 16.48 9.13
CA ARG A 232 -6.21 16.32 7.68
C ARG A 232 -5.46 15.09 7.13
N TYR A 233 -4.43 14.66 7.84
CA TYR A 233 -3.76 13.38 7.64
C TYR A 233 -4.40 12.26 8.48
N VAL A 234 -4.29 11.04 7.97
CA VAL A 234 -4.57 9.79 8.67
C VAL A 234 -3.24 9.11 8.97
N ARG A 235 -3.04 8.71 10.22
CA ARG A 235 -1.89 7.89 10.61
C ARG A 235 -2.15 6.45 10.19
N CYS A 236 -1.34 5.94 9.28
CA CYS A 236 -1.51 4.63 8.66
C CYS A 236 -0.22 3.82 8.77
N GLU A 237 -0.34 2.49 8.66
CA GLU A 237 0.81 1.69 8.25
C GLU A 237 1.29 2.14 6.87
N ARG A 238 2.58 1.91 6.57
CA ARG A 238 3.10 2.19 5.22
C ARG A 238 2.24 1.46 4.18
N PRO A 239 1.72 2.19 3.17
CA PRO A 239 0.80 1.62 2.20
C PRO A 239 1.51 0.57 1.37
N SER A 240 0.79 -0.51 1.09
CA SER A 240 1.27 -1.60 0.26
C SER A 240 0.28 -1.81 -0.87
N VAL A 241 0.75 -1.62 -2.10
CA VAL A 241 -0.02 -1.90 -3.30
C VAL A 241 0.56 -3.14 -3.95
N ILE A 242 -0.28 -4.13 -4.22
CA ILE A 242 0.12 -5.36 -4.90
C ILE A 242 -0.81 -5.53 -6.09
N THR A 243 -0.23 -5.71 -7.26
CA THR A 243 -0.96 -5.94 -8.50
C THR A 243 -0.24 -6.97 -9.35
N GLY A 244 -0.96 -7.70 -10.20
CA GLY A 244 -0.45 -8.74 -11.09
C GLY A 244 -0.80 -8.49 -12.55
N GLY A 245 -1.46 -9.46 -13.18
CA GLY A 245 -1.90 -9.42 -14.58
C GLY A 245 -3.00 -8.38 -14.86
N GLU A 246 -3.69 -7.92 -13.83
CA GLU A 246 -4.77 -6.94 -13.89
C GLU A 246 -4.29 -5.48 -13.91
N LEU A 247 -2.98 -5.23 -13.77
CA LEU A 247 -2.45 -3.88 -13.87
C LEU A 247 -2.60 -3.34 -15.30
N SER A 248 -3.31 -2.24 -15.43
CA SER A 248 -3.44 -1.47 -16.67
C SER A 248 -2.87 -0.05 -16.51
N LEU A 249 -2.54 0.59 -17.63
CA LEU A 249 -1.87 1.91 -17.63
C LEU A 249 -2.76 3.03 -17.09
N ASP A 250 -4.06 2.96 -17.30
CA ASP A 250 -5.06 3.91 -16.80
C ASP A 250 -5.15 3.92 -15.27
N MET A 251 -4.86 2.80 -14.59
CA MET A 251 -4.75 2.76 -13.12
C MET A 251 -3.58 3.60 -12.58
N LEU A 252 -2.65 3.98 -13.46
CA LEU A 252 -1.51 4.84 -13.15
C LEU A 252 -1.79 6.32 -13.42
N ASP A 253 -2.99 6.68 -13.86
CA ASP A 253 -3.40 8.07 -14.09
C ASP A 253 -4.55 8.48 -13.15
N LEU A 254 -4.80 9.79 -13.06
CA LEU A 254 -5.89 10.31 -12.23
C LEU A 254 -7.25 9.86 -12.76
N VAL A 255 -8.08 9.31 -11.87
CA VAL A 255 -9.45 8.93 -12.21
C VAL A 255 -10.38 10.09 -11.84
N TYR A 256 -11.00 10.70 -12.85
CA TYR A 256 -11.98 11.76 -12.64
C TYR A 256 -13.39 11.19 -12.46
N ASN A 257 -14.07 11.57 -11.37
CA ASN A 257 -15.48 11.26 -11.17
C ASN A 257 -16.35 12.42 -11.68
N PRO A 258 -17.10 12.27 -12.79
CA PRO A 258 -17.89 13.35 -13.37
C PRO A 258 -19.12 13.74 -12.52
N THR A 259 -19.62 12.83 -11.69
CA THR A 259 -20.73 13.10 -10.77
C THR A 259 -20.25 13.92 -9.58
N ALA A 260 -19.20 13.46 -8.90
CA ALA A 260 -18.64 14.15 -7.73
C ALA A 260 -17.79 15.38 -8.09
N ARG A 261 -17.30 15.46 -9.34
CA ARG A 261 -16.38 16.49 -9.86
C ARG A 261 -15.13 16.58 -8.98
N THR A 262 -14.54 15.42 -8.74
CA THR A 262 -13.33 15.22 -7.93
C THR A 262 -12.45 14.19 -8.60
N TYR A 263 -11.16 14.25 -8.32
CA TYR A 263 -10.20 13.25 -8.78
C TYR A 263 -9.91 12.23 -7.69
N GLN A 264 -9.54 11.03 -8.12
CA GLN A 264 -8.96 9.99 -7.28
C GLN A 264 -7.50 9.80 -7.67
N ALA A 265 -6.63 9.75 -6.67
CA ALA A 265 -5.21 9.51 -6.87
C ALA A 265 -4.95 8.12 -7.48
N PRO A 266 -3.96 7.99 -8.40
CA PRO A 266 -3.57 6.71 -8.95
C PRO A 266 -2.86 5.84 -7.90
N LEU A 267 -2.70 4.56 -8.21
CA LEU A 267 -2.16 3.56 -7.29
C LEU A 267 -0.78 3.93 -6.72
N GLN A 268 0.12 4.46 -7.56
CA GLN A 268 1.47 4.84 -7.14
C GLN A 268 1.47 6.03 -6.18
N LEU A 269 0.58 7.00 -6.38
CA LEU A 269 0.45 8.15 -5.48
C LEU A 269 -0.17 7.72 -4.13
N LYS A 270 -1.13 6.78 -4.15
CA LYS A 270 -1.65 6.13 -2.94
C LYS A 270 -0.57 5.33 -2.20
N SER A 271 0.38 4.75 -2.92
CA SER A 271 1.49 3.97 -2.34
C SER A 271 2.65 4.81 -1.78
N THR A 272 2.55 6.15 -1.81
CA THR A 272 3.64 7.05 -1.41
C THR A 272 4.07 6.83 0.04
N GLY A 273 5.37 6.78 0.28
CA GLY A 273 5.99 6.40 1.54
C GLY A 273 5.93 4.89 1.82
N GLY A 274 5.55 4.06 0.85
CA GLY A 274 5.36 2.64 1.04
C GLY A 274 6.00 1.80 -0.06
N ILE A 275 5.29 0.74 -0.45
CA ILE A 275 5.75 -0.26 -1.41
C ILE A 275 4.70 -0.48 -2.51
N PHE A 276 5.18 -0.64 -3.74
CA PHE A 276 4.38 -0.97 -4.91
C PHE A 276 4.94 -2.23 -5.57
N ILE A 277 4.18 -3.33 -5.52
CA ILE A 277 4.58 -4.62 -6.07
C ILE A 277 3.79 -4.89 -7.35
N VAL A 278 4.50 -5.10 -8.45
CA VAL A 278 3.97 -5.63 -9.71
C VAL A 278 4.44 -7.06 -9.88
N ASP A 279 3.58 -8.02 -9.61
CA ASP A 279 3.85 -9.44 -9.77
C ASP A 279 3.52 -9.92 -11.19
N ASP A 280 4.09 -11.06 -11.58
CA ASP A 280 3.81 -11.73 -12.85
C ASP A 280 3.91 -10.81 -14.09
N LEU A 281 4.89 -9.91 -14.08
CA LEU A 281 5.14 -8.99 -15.19
C LEU A 281 5.45 -9.77 -16.48
N GLY A 282 4.76 -9.43 -17.56
CA GLY A 282 4.74 -10.19 -18.81
C GLY A 282 3.44 -10.93 -19.10
N ARG A 283 2.48 -10.90 -18.17
CA ARG A 283 1.15 -11.52 -18.30
C ARG A 283 0.01 -10.51 -18.40
N GLN A 284 0.32 -9.22 -18.40
CA GLN A 284 -0.65 -8.13 -18.56
C GLN A 284 -1.12 -8.04 -20.02
N GLU A 285 -2.31 -7.44 -20.22
CA GLU A 285 -2.80 -7.09 -21.56
C GLU A 285 -1.85 -6.10 -22.26
N GLU A 286 -1.37 -5.11 -21.51
CA GLU A 286 -0.40 -4.13 -22.02
C GLU A 286 1.02 -4.69 -22.00
N PRO A 287 1.86 -4.38 -23.02
CA PRO A 287 3.24 -4.82 -23.05
C PRO A 287 4.02 -4.31 -21.81
N PRO A 288 4.84 -5.16 -21.15
CA PRO A 288 5.65 -4.77 -20.00
C PRO A 288 6.51 -3.53 -20.21
N GLN A 289 7.00 -3.36 -21.45
CA GLN A 289 7.79 -2.19 -21.84
C GLN A 289 7.01 -0.88 -21.64
N LYS A 290 5.69 -0.84 -21.93
CA LYS A 290 4.88 0.37 -21.75
C LYS A 290 4.73 0.73 -20.27
N LEU A 291 4.53 -0.26 -19.40
CA LEU A 291 4.45 -0.06 -17.94
C LEU A 291 5.74 0.55 -17.41
N VAL A 292 6.90 0.02 -17.80
CA VAL A 292 8.18 0.60 -17.40
C VAL A 292 8.38 1.99 -18.01
N ASN A 293 8.06 2.20 -19.29
CA ASN A 293 8.16 3.52 -19.92
C ASN A 293 7.36 4.60 -19.17
N ARG A 294 6.18 4.26 -18.64
CA ARG A 294 5.37 5.18 -17.80
C ARG A 294 6.07 5.57 -16.50
N TRP A 295 6.95 4.71 -15.98
CA TRP A 295 7.68 4.89 -14.74
C TRP A 295 9.18 5.17 -14.90
N ILE A 296 9.71 5.27 -16.12
CA ILE A 296 11.13 5.63 -16.36
C ILE A 296 11.48 6.92 -15.61
N VAL A 297 10.73 8.01 -15.87
CA VAL A 297 10.95 9.31 -15.23
C VAL A 297 10.68 9.26 -13.72
N PRO A 298 9.53 8.69 -13.25
CA PRO A 298 9.28 8.50 -11.82
C PRO A 298 10.37 7.77 -11.04
N LEU A 299 10.93 6.69 -11.60
CA LEU A 299 11.96 5.89 -10.94
C LEU A 299 13.33 6.59 -10.89
N GLU A 300 13.57 7.56 -11.76
CA GLU A 300 14.81 8.34 -11.82
C GLU A 300 14.74 9.61 -10.98
N GLU A 301 13.70 10.41 -11.22
CA GLU A 301 13.58 11.76 -10.69
C GLU A 301 12.81 11.81 -9.37
N ASN A 302 12.13 10.71 -9.01
CA ASN A 302 11.32 10.60 -7.79
C ASN A 302 10.13 11.56 -7.81
N LYS A 303 9.66 11.82 -9.03
CA LYS A 303 8.53 12.66 -9.35
C LYS A 303 7.73 12.01 -10.46
N ASP A 304 6.42 11.97 -10.27
CA ASP A 304 5.51 11.51 -11.30
C ASP A 304 4.76 12.70 -11.89
N ILE A 305 4.41 12.60 -13.17
CA ILE A 305 3.66 13.62 -13.88
C ILE A 305 2.25 13.08 -14.08
N LEU A 306 1.28 13.80 -13.53
CA LEU A 306 -0.14 13.51 -13.70
C LEU A 306 -0.80 14.64 -14.50
N ALA A 307 -1.94 14.34 -15.10
CA ALA A 307 -2.70 15.31 -15.89
C ALA A 307 -4.14 15.41 -15.37
N LEU A 308 -4.63 16.64 -15.21
CA LEU A 308 -6.05 16.91 -15.00
C LEU A 308 -6.82 16.72 -16.31
N GLN A 309 -8.15 16.62 -16.24
CA GLN A 309 -9.01 16.55 -17.42
C GLN A 309 -8.90 17.81 -18.32
N SER A 310 -8.48 18.94 -17.74
CA SER A 310 -8.15 20.16 -18.49
C SER A 310 -6.92 20.02 -19.41
N GLY A 311 -6.16 18.93 -19.29
CA GLY A 311 -4.88 18.72 -19.96
C GLY A 311 -3.69 19.33 -19.22
N GLU A 312 -3.94 20.04 -18.11
CA GLU A 312 -2.89 20.61 -17.28
C GLU A 312 -2.08 19.49 -16.61
N LYS A 313 -0.75 19.55 -16.76
CA LYS A 313 0.19 18.59 -16.20
C LYS A 313 0.87 19.15 -14.96
N PHE A 314 1.08 18.30 -13.97
CA PHE A 314 1.74 18.70 -12.73
C PHE A 314 2.55 17.55 -12.12
N GLU A 315 3.56 17.92 -11.33
CA GLU A 315 4.44 16.97 -10.67
C GLU A 315 3.89 16.58 -9.30
N VAL A 316 3.85 15.28 -9.01
CA VAL A 316 3.57 14.74 -7.68
C VAL A 316 4.79 13.96 -7.15
N PRO A 317 4.96 13.85 -5.83
CA PRO A 317 6.02 13.01 -5.26
C PRO A 317 5.89 11.56 -5.71
N PHE A 318 7.00 10.94 -6.13
CA PHE A 318 7.11 9.51 -6.35
C PHE A 318 8.11 8.92 -5.37
N ASP A 319 7.62 8.59 -4.17
CA ASP A 319 8.42 8.02 -3.08
C ASP A 319 7.86 6.66 -2.70
N THR A 320 7.99 5.68 -3.60
CA THR A 320 7.52 4.31 -3.36
C THR A 320 8.60 3.31 -3.76
N LEU A 321 8.77 2.26 -2.96
CA LEU A 321 9.65 1.15 -3.32
C LEU A 321 8.95 0.27 -4.35
N VAL A 322 9.34 0.40 -5.62
CA VAL A 322 8.77 -0.41 -6.70
C VAL A 322 9.48 -1.75 -6.82
N ILE A 323 8.72 -2.85 -6.73
CA ILE A 323 9.20 -4.21 -6.91
C ILE A 323 8.48 -4.84 -8.10
N PHE A 324 9.22 -5.19 -9.13
CA PHE A 324 8.75 -6.00 -10.25
C PHE A 324 9.11 -7.46 -10.01
N SER A 325 8.20 -8.39 -10.33
CA SER A 325 8.45 -9.82 -10.35
C SER A 325 8.04 -10.39 -11.70
N THR A 326 8.87 -11.27 -12.26
CA THR A 326 8.59 -11.92 -13.55
C THR A 326 9.14 -13.34 -13.61
N ASN A 327 8.49 -14.18 -14.41
CA ASN A 327 8.98 -15.52 -14.77
C ASN A 327 9.88 -15.51 -16.01
N PHE A 328 9.94 -14.39 -16.73
CA PHE A 328 10.73 -14.25 -17.95
C PHE A 328 12.13 -13.71 -17.65
N HIS A 329 13.08 -14.04 -18.52
CA HIS A 329 14.39 -13.42 -18.45
C HIS A 329 14.26 -11.90 -18.78
N PRO A 330 14.88 -10.98 -18.01
CA PRO A 330 14.68 -9.54 -18.19
C PRO A 330 14.92 -9.03 -19.62
N ASN A 331 15.96 -9.54 -20.30
CA ASN A 331 16.26 -9.20 -21.70
C ASN A 331 15.20 -9.64 -22.73
N LYS A 332 14.21 -10.46 -22.33
CA LYS A 332 13.09 -10.87 -23.21
C LYS A 332 11.90 -9.93 -23.12
N ILE A 333 11.78 -9.18 -22.01
CA ILE A 333 10.62 -8.32 -21.71
C ILE A 333 10.95 -6.84 -21.72
N PHE A 334 12.24 -6.49 -21.64
CA PHE A 334 12.72 -5.11 -21.57
C PHE A 334 13.89 -4.85 -22.50
N ASP A 335 13.93 -3.62 -23.02
CA ASP A 335 15.09 -3.09 -23.70
C ASP A 335 16.21 -2.67 -22.72
N THR A 336 17.40 -2.45 -23.28
CA THR A 336 18.59 -2.03 -22.51
C THR A 336 18.40 -0.65 -21.85
N ALA A 337 17.49 0.19 -22.35
CA ALA A 337 17.19 1.48 -21.75
C ALA A 337 16.40 1.31 -20.45
N ALA A 338 15.30 0.57 -20.48
CA ALA A 338 14.47 0.23 -19.31
C ALA A 338 15.29 -0.51 -18.24
N LEU A 339 16.10 -1.50 -18.63
CA LEU A 339 16.95 -2.22 -17.70
C LEU A 339 17.99 -1.33 -17.00
N ARG A 340 18.47 -0.26 -17.64
CA ARG A 340 19.39 0.69 -16.98
C ARG A 340 18.70 1.47 -15.85
N ARG A 341 17.37 1.58 -15.87
CA ARG A 341 16.60 2.38 -14.90
C ARG A 341 16.05 1.55 -13.75
N ILE A 342 15.90 0.24 -13.96
CA ILE A 342 15.67 -0.68 -12.84
C ILE A 342 17.00 -0.94 -12.13
N PHE A 343 17.15 -0.43 -10.91
CA PHE A 343 18.45 -0.40 -10.22
C PHE A 343 18.93 -1.80 -9.83
N TYR A 344 18.10 -2.54 -9.09
CA TYR A 344 18.46 -3.87 -8.61
C TYR A 344 17.80 -4.94 -9.46
N LYS A 345 18.60 -5.92 -9.90
CA LYS A 345 18.14 -7.06 -10.70
C LYS A 345 18.56 -8.32 -9.96
N ILE A 346 17.61 -9.00 -9.36
CA ILE A 346 17.86 -10.08 -8.41
C ILE A 346 17.29 -11.36 -9.01
N LYS A 347 18.19 -12.32 -9.29
CA LYS A 347 17.78 -13.64 -9.78
C LYS A 347 17.30 -14.48 -8.60
N ILE A 348 16.06 -14.93 -8.67
CA ILE A 348 15.45 -15.85 -7.71
C ILE A 348 15.39 -17.23 -8.36
N ASP A 349 16.37 -18.06 -8.02
CA ASP A 349 16.46 -19.43 -8.53
C ASP A 349 15.90 -20.46 -7.53
N GLY A 350 15.85 -21.72 -7.95
CA GLY A 350 15.56 -22.85 -7.06
C GLY A 350 16.60 -23.02 -5.95
N PRO A 351 16.24 -23.71 -4.86
CA PRO A 351 17.18 -24.04 -3.79
C PRO A 351 18.20 -25.07 -4.28
N ASP A 352 19.35 -25.14 -3.62
CA ASP A 352 20.23 -26.31 -3.76
C ASP A 352 19.64 -27.53 -3.04
N GLN A 353 20.22 -28.72 -3.23
CA GLN A 353 19.71 -29.95 -2.60
C GLN A 353 19.61 -29.84 -1.07
N ALA A 354 20.59 -29.19 -0.42
CA ALA A 354 20.59 -28.99 1.03
C ALA A 354 19.47 -28.05 1.48
N GLY A 355 19.25 -26.95 0.77
CA GLY A 355 18.15 -26.02 0.97
C GLY A 355 16.79 -26.69 0.73
N PHE A 356 16.67 -27.47 -0.34
CA PHE A 356 15.48 -28.24 -0.66
C PHE A 356 15.07 -29.18 0.47
N LEU A 357 16.03 -29.98 1.00
CA LEU A 357 15.78 -30.88 2.12
C LEU A 357 15.34 -30.13 3.39
N LYS A 358 15.91 -28.95 3.65
CA LYS A 358 15.48 -28.11 4.78
C LYS A 358 14.04 -27.63 4.60
N ILE A 359 13.66 -27.17 3.40
CA ILE A 359 12.28 -26.77 3.09
C ILE A 359 11.35 -27.95 3.28
N PHE A 360 11.72 -29.10 2.74
CA PHE A 360 10.93 -30.32 2.86
C PHE A 360 10.69 -30.72 4.31
N ALA A 361 11.72 -30.71 5.15
CA ALA A 361 11.59 -31.00 6.57
C ALA A 361 10.70 -29.99 7.32
N MET A 362 10.83 -28.69 7.01
CA MET A 362 9.99 -27.65 7.59
C MET A 362 8.52 -27.82 7.23
N VAL A 363 8.23 -28.11 5.95
CA VAL A 363 6.85 -28.33 5.46
C VAL A 363 6.26 -29.60 6.09
N ALA A 364 7.01 -30.69 6.13
CA ALA A 364 6.57 -31.94 6.74
C ALA A 364 6.22 -31.75 8.22
N ARG A 365 7.08 -31.07 8.98
CA ARG A 365 6.81 -30.72 10.38
C ARG A 365 5.55 -29.87 10.54
N LYS A 366 5.38 -28.83 9.71
CA LYS A 366 4.20 -27.95 9.74
C LYS A 366 2.90 -28.73 9.47
N LYS A 367 2.95 -29.70 8.56
CA LYS A 367 1.82 -30.53 8.17
C LYS A 367 1.69 -31.84 8.96
N LYS A 368 2.53 -32.04 9.99
CA LYS A 368 2.57 -33.24 10.82
C LYS A 368 2.80 -34.55 10.02
N MET A 369 3.49 -34.46 8.89
CA MET A 369 3.90 -35.63 8.11
C MET A 369 5.19 -36.22 8.69
N PRO A 370 5.19 -37.49 9.15
CA PRO A 370 6.41 -38.16 9.55
C PRO A 370 7.36 -38.31 8.35
N LEU A 371 8.60 -37.86 8.51
CA LEU A 371 9.63 -38.07 7.51
C LEU A 371 10.18 -39.49 7.61
N ASP A 372 10.42 -40.10 6.45
CA ASP A 372 11.08 -41.39 6.32
C ASP A 372 12.35 -41.25 5.48
N GLU A 373 13.48 -41.71 6.00
CA GLU A 373 14.79 -41.56 5.37
C GLU A 373 14.87 -42.34 4.04
N ALA A 374 14.33 -43.55 4.00
CA ALA A 374 14.36 -44.39 2.80
C ALA A 374 13.57 -43.74 1.65
N SER A 375 12.41 -43.16 1.97
CA SER A 375 11.56 -42.44 1.03
C SER A 375 12.20 -41.15 0.52
N LEU A 376 12.86 -40.38 1.39
CA LEU A 376 13.61 -39.18 0.99
C LEU A 376 14.81 -39.54 0.09
N LEU A 377 15.55 -40.59 0.43
CA LEU A 377 16.65 -41.09 -0.41
C LEU A 377 16.14 -41.54 -1.77
N TYR A 378 15.01 -42.24 -1.82
CA TYR A 378 14.35 -42.64 -3.05
C TYR A 378 13.94 -41.42 -3.90
N LEU A 379 13.29 -40.42 -3.31
CA LEU A 379 12.93 -39.18 -3.99
C LEU A 379 14.16 -38.51 -4.63
N LEU A 380 15.26 -38.37 -3.89
CA LEU A 380 16.47 -37.70 -4.37
C LEU A 380 17.28 -38.51 -5.38
N LYS A 381 17.32 -39.85 -5.27
CA LYS A 381 18.15 -40.70 -6.13
C LYS A 381 17.42 -41.27 -7.34
N ASN A 382 16.10 -41.36 -7.29
CA ASN A 382 15.30 -42.01 -8.33
C ASN A 382 14.39 -41.02 -9.07
N LYS A 383 13.87 -39.98 -8.40
CA LYS A 383 12.92 -39.04 -9.02
C LYS A 383 13.56 -37.75 -9.47
N TYR A 384 14.29 -37.05 -8.61
CA TYR A 384 14.95 -35.80 -9.00
C TYR A 384 15.90 -35.92 -10.21
N PRO A 385 16.62 -37.04 -10.44
CA PRO A 385 17.40 -37.21 -11.65
C PRO A 385 16.58 -37.24 -12.95
N THR A 386 15.28 -37.54 -12.91
CA THR A 386 14.41 -37.52 -14.10
C THR A 386 14.04 -36.11 -14.56
N ILE A 387 14.38 -35.08 -13.76
CA ILE A 387 14.18 -33.66 -14.08
C ILE A 387 15.50 -32.88 -13.94
N ASP A 388 16.62 -33.52 -14.24
CA ASP A 388 17.97 -32.95 -14.17
C ASP A 388 18.35 -32.38 -12.79
N ASN A 389 17.77 -32.93 -11.72
CA ASN A 389 17.93 -32.46 -10.34
C ASN A 389 17.55 -30.98 -10.15
N ILE A 390 16.54 -30.50 -10.88
CA ILE A 390 15.99 -29.16 -10.71
C ILE A 390 15.05 -29.13 -9.49
N TYR A 391 15.53 -28.51 -8.41
CA TYR A 391 14.74 -28.29 -7.20
C TYR A 391 14.02 -26.94 -7.28
N ALA A 392 12.78 -26.89 -6.74
CA ALA A 392 12.01 -25.66 -6.64
C ALA A 392 11.28 -25.56 -5.29
N ASN A 393 11.08 -24.34 -4.80
CA ASN A 393 10.54 -24.11 -3.45
C ASN A 393 9.09 -24.63 -3.27
N TYR A 394 8.31 -24.73 -4.34
CA TYR A 394 6.94 -25.23 -4.28
C TYR A 394 6.85 -26.77 -4.17
N GLN A 395 7.84 -27.49 -4.69
CA GLN A 395 7.79 -28.96 -4.85
C GLN A 395 7.54 -29.69 -3.51
N PRO A 396 8.19 -29.35 -2.38
CA PRO A 396 7.91 -30.03 -1.11
C PRO A 396 6.47 -29.90 -0.63
N THR A 397 5.89 -28.70 -0.77
CA THR A 397 4.50 -28.44 -0.38
C THR A 397 3.54 -29.30 -1.20
N PHE A 398 3.75 -29.32 -2.53
CA PHE A 398 2.95 -30.12 -3.44
C PHE A 398 3.04 -31.61 -3.13
N LEU A 399 4.26 -32.16 -3.04
CA LEU A 399 4.49 -33.58 -2.76
C LEU A 399 3.83 -34.01 -1.45
N ILE A 400 4.01 -33.23 -0.37
CA ILE A 400 3.43 -33.58 0.93
C ILE A 400 1.89 -33.45 0.90
N ASP A 401 1.32 -32.44 0.23
CA ASP A 401 -0.15 -32.34 0.07
C ASP A 401 -0.74 -33.53 -0.68
N GLN A 402 -0.06 -33.99 -1.75
CA GLN A 402 -0.48 -35.16 -2.49
C GLN A 402 -0.44 -36.43 -1.62
N ILE A 403 0.66 -36.64 -0.88
CA ILE A 403 0.77 -37.80 0.03
C ILE A 403 -0.32 -37.76 1.10
N ILE A 404 -0.57 -36.60 1.72
CA ILE A 404 -1.66 -36.43 2.70
C ILE A 404 -3.01 -36.78 2.06
N SER A 405 -3.29 -36.22 0.88
CA SER A 405 -4.56 -36.45 0.18
C SER A 405 -4.78 -37.94 -0.12
N ILE A 406 -3.72 -38.66 -0.51
CA ILE A 406 -3.76 -40.11 -0.72
C ILE A 406 -4.03 -40.84 0.60
N CYS A 407 -3.32 -40.50 1.67
CA CYS A 407 -3.50 -41.13 2.98
C CYS A 407 -4.93 -40.96 3.51
N GLU A 408 -5.48 -39.74 3.39
CA GLU A 408 -6.85 -39.43 3.81
C GLU A 408 -7.89 -40.20 3.00
N PHE A 409 -7.71 -40.25 1.68
CA PHE A 409 -8.60 -41.01 0.80
C PHE A 409 -8.60 -42.51 1.10
N GLU A 410 -7.42 -43.07 1.40
CA GLU A 410 -7.26 -44.50 1.69
C GLU A 410 -7.52 -44.86 3.16
N GLY A 411 -7.80 -43.86 4.01
CA GLY A 411 -8.06 -44.06 5.43
C GLY A 411 -6.85 -44.57 6.23
N ILE A 412 -5.63 -44.31 5.74
CA ILE A 412 -4.39 -44.72 6.40
C ILE A 412 -3.76 -43.55 7.18
N PRO A 413 -2.97 -43.82 8.24
CA PRO A 413 -2.23 -42.77 8.94
C PRO A 413 -1.26 -42.05 8.03
N TYR A 414 -0.98 -40.76 8.33
CA TYR A 414 0.04 -40.01 7.60
C TYR A 414 1.40 -40.69 7.72
N GLN A 415 1.91 -41.14 6.59
CA GLN A 415 3.19 -41.81 6.48
C GLN A 415 3.82 -41.49 5.12
N MET A 416 5.13 -41.59 5.06
CA MET A 416 5.90 -41.41 3.83
C MET A 416 6.48 -42.76 3.42
N THR A 417 6.17 -43.18 2.19
CA THR A 417 6.71 -44.40 1.59
C THR A 417 7.13 -44.11 0.15
N PRO A 418 8.05 -44.89 -0.46
CA PRO A 418 8.43 -44.72 -1.86
C PRO A 418 7.24 -44.78 -2.84
N ASP A 419 6.26 -45.64 -2.57
CA ASP A 419 5.03 -45.78 -3.39
C ASP A 419 4.16 -44.51 -3.36
N LEU A 420 3.96 -43.92 -2.18
CA LEU A 420 3.21 -42.67 -2.06
C LEU A 420 3.95 -41.50 -2.73
N ILE A 421 5.30 -41.53 -2.71
CA ILE A 421 6.12 -40.56 -3.45
C ILE A 421 5.96 -40.74 -4.95
N ASP A 422 5.92 -41.97 -5.47
CA ASP A 422 5.68 -42.23 -6.90
C ASP A 422 4.36 -41.62 -7.37
N ARG A 423 3.29 -41.86 -6.60
CA ARG A 423 1.95 -41.35 -6.89
C ARG A 423 1.88 -39.82 -6.81
N ALA A 424 2.49 -39.24 -5.78
CA ALA A 424 2.57 -37.79 -5.64
C ALA A 424 3.40 -37.14 -6.77
N TRP A 425 4.48 -37.79 -7.19
CA TRP A 425 5.36 -37.33 -8.27
C TRP A 425 4.66 -37.34 -9.63
N ALA A 426 3.93 -38.41 -9.93
CA ALA A 426 3.15 -38.54 -11.17
C ALA A 426 2.10 -37.43 -11.33
N ASN A 427 1.55 -36.91 -10.22
CA ASN A 427 0.62 -35.78 -10.26
C ASN A 427 1.30 -34.42 -10.42
N MET A 428 2.62 -34.32 -10.19
CA MET A 428 3.35 -33.05 -10.28
C MET A 428 3.80 -32.75 -11.71
N PHE A 429 4.14 -33.78 -12.47
CA PHE A 429 4.59 -33.66 -13.85
C PHE A 429 3.64 -34.42 -14.76
N VAL A 430 3.03 -33.70 -15.70
CA VAL A 430 2.18 -34.33 -16.71
C VAL A 430 3.09 -35.04 -17.70
N GLU A 431 2.89 -36.35 -17.87
CA GLU A 431 3.54 -37.11 -18.94
C GLU A 431 2.97 -36.66 -20.29
N GLU A 432 3.86 -36.19 -21.17
CA GLU A 432 3.50 -35.84 -22.53
C GLU A 432 3.05 -37.12 -23.26
N SER A 433 1.76 -37.18 -23.59
CA SER A 433 1.15 -38.36 -24.21
C SER A 433 0.24 -37.92 -25.36
N ASP A 434 0.47 -38.49 -26.54
CA ASP A 434 -0.35 -38.26 -27.72
C ASP A 434 -1.68 -39.00 -27.56
N PHE A 435 -2.77 -38.25 -27.42
CA PHE A 435 -4.12 -38.81 -27.48
C PHE A 435 -4.54 -38.88 -28.95
N ALA A 436 -4.91 -40.06 -29.43
CA ALA A 436 -5.56 -40.19 -30.74
C ALA A 436 -6.90 -39.45 -30.69
N HIS A 437 -7.02 -38.35 -31.45
CA HIS A 437 -8.23 -37.55 -31.57
C HIS A 437 -9.22 -38.14 -32.59
#